data_AF-A0A068UI65-F1
#
_entry.id   AF-A0A068UI65-F1
#
_cell.length_a   1.000
_cell.length_b   1.000
_cell.length_c   1.000
_cell.angle_alpha   90.00
_cell.angle_beta   90.00
_cell.angle_gamma   90.00
#
_symmetry.space_group_name_H-M   'P 1'
#
loop_
_entity.id
_entity.type
_entity.pdbx_description
1 polymer ?
#
loop_
_entity_poly.entity_id
_entity_poly.type
_entity_poly.pdbx_seq_one_letter_code
_entity_poly.pdbx_strand_id
1 'polypeptide(L)'
;MGIVIHLKGLLVYGRQGREIFRSNLDPNVCREASMYSLKHQIPLIAFSEDRCLTLFEHPLVDSLHTVYSEPKAEIIPTVDQLLAGGDIQKLIFLDSAEGVATTLRPYWAEATGDYASVVQAVPDMLEIVPSGTSKGRGVRLLLDHLGASPTEVMAIGDGENDVEMLELASLGVALSNGSEKAKAVADVVGLSNDEDGAADAIYRYAF
;
A
#
# COMPACT_ATOMS: atom_id res chain seq x y z
N MET A 1 -21.88 1.40 4.64
CA MET A 1 -20.41 1.41 4.50
C MET A 1 -19.85 0.26 5.32
N GLY A 2 -19.09 -0.63 4.69
CA GLY A 2 -18.45 -1.79 5.33
C GLY A 2 -17.21 -1.41 6.14
N ILE A 3 -16.54 -2.41 6.69
CA ILE A 3 -15.21 -2.29 7.32
C ILE A 3 -14.16 -2.29 6.21
N VAL A 4 -13.17 -1.41 6.28
CA VAL A 4 -12.16 -1.25 5.22
C VAL A 4 -10.77 -1.08 5.83
N ILE A 5 -9.80 -1.81 5.29
CA ILE A 5 -8.38 -1.58 5.50
C ILE A 5 -7.83 -0.98 4.21
N HIS A 6 -7.35 0.27 4.25
CA HIS A 6 -6.86 0.99 3.08
C HIS A 6 -5.36 1.26 3.20
N LEU A 7 -4.71 1.55 2.06
CA LEU A 7 -3.29 1.89 1.98
C LEU A 7 -2.37 0.93 2.75
N LYS A 8 -2.51 -0.39 2.52
CA LYS A 8 -1.69 -1.43 3.18
C LYS A 8 -1.76 -1.44 4.72
N GLY A 9 -2.89 -1.03 5.31
CA GLY A 9 -3.06 -1.04 6.76
C GLY A 9 -2.85 0.32 7.45
N LEU A 10 -2.53 1.36 6.67
CA LEU A 10 -2.30 2.70 7.21
C LEU A 10 -3.58 3.39 7.65
N LEU A 11 -4.71 3.04 7.04
CA LEU A 11 -6.02 3.52 7.44
C LEU A 11 -6.91 2.30 7.70
N VAL A 12 -7.45 2.21 8.92
CA VAL A 12 -8.37 1.15 9.31
C VAL A 12 -9.69 1.81 9.71
N TYR A 13 -10.77 1.47 9.00
CA TYR A 13 -12.11 1.97 9.26
C TYR A 13 -13.01 0.82 9.75
N GLY A 14 -13.66 1.06 10.88
CA GLY A 14 -14.64 0.16 11.47
C GLY A 14 -16.03 0.27 10.84
N ARG A 15 -17.01 -0.36 11.48
CA ARG A 15 -18.41 -0.27 11.05
C ARG A 15 -18.86 1.19 11.00
N GLN A 16 -19.70 1.52 10.02
CA GLN A 16 -20.21 2.88 9.80
C GLN A 16 -19.12 3.90 9.40
N GLY A 17 -17.94 3.46 8.98
CA GLY A 17 -16.89 4.35 8.47
C GLY A 17 -16.09 5.09 9.56
N ARG A 18 -16.16 4.64 10.82
CA ARG A 18 -15.38 5.23 11.91
C ARG A 18 -13.90 4.88 11.76
N GLU A 19 -13.02 5.88 11.76
CA GLU A 19 -11.56 5.65 11.80
C GLU A 19 -11.17 4.98 13.13
N ILE A 20 -10.49 3.84 13.03
CA ILE A 20 -9.93 3.06 14.14
C ILE A 20 -8.45 3.36 14.30
N PHE A 21 -7.74 3.45 13.18
CA PHE A 21 -6.29 3.63 13.16
C PHE A 21 -5.87 4.43 11.93
N ARG A 22 -4.87 5.29 12.14
CA ARG A 22 -4.16 6.04 11.13
C ARG A 22 -2.67 5.99 11.42
N SER A 23 -1.88 5.74 10.38
CA SER A 23 -0.42 5.87 10.42
C SER A 23 0.05 6.78 9.30
N ASN A 24 0.81 7.80 9.68
CA ASN A 24 1.32 8.82 8.77
C ASN A 24 2.84 8.68 8.66
N LEU A 25 3.39 9.07 7.51
CA LEU A 25 4.83 9.17 7.31
C LEU A 25 5.41 10.27 8.18
N ASP A 26 6.65 10.05 8.62
CA ASP A 26 7.42 11.09 9.29
C ASP A 26 7.53 12.33 8.36
N PRO A 27 7.15 13.54 8.82
CA PRO A 27 7.19 14.74 7.99
C PRO A 27 8.57 15.06 7.42
N ASN A 28 9.66 14.64 8.07
CA ASN A 28 11.01 14.82 7.56
C ASN A 28 11.26 13.89 6.37
N VAL A 29 10.83 12.63 6.43
CA VAL A 29 10.89 11.71 5.29
C VAL A 29 10.08 12.27 4.12
N CYS A 30 8.88 12.81 4.39
CA CYS A 30 8.07 13.44 3.36
C CYS A 30 8.74 14.65 2.71
N ARG A 31 9.36 15.50 3.52
CA ARG A 31 10.12 16.67 3.06
C ARG A 31 11.31 16.25 2.20
N GLU A 32 12.12 15.31 2.67
CA GLU A 32 13.29 14.82 1.95
C GLU A 32 12.92 14.17 0.61
N ALA A 33 11.89 13.32 0.61
CA ALA A 33 11.40 12.68 -0.63
C ALA A 33 10.87 13.70 -1.63
N SER A 34 10.11 14.69 -1.15
CA SER A 34 9.58 15.76 -2.01
C SER A 34 10.69 16.65 -2.58
N MET A 35 11.70 16.98 -1.77
CA MET A 35 12.88 17.73 -2.23
C MET A 35 13.71 16.92 -3.24
N TYR A 36 13.88 15.63 -3.01
CA TYR A 36 14.54 14.72 -3.95
C TYR A 36 13.79 14.67 -5.29
N SER A 37 12.47 14.52 -5.27
CA SER A 37 11.62 14.53 -6.47
C SER A 37 11.86 15.77 -7.32
N LEU A 38 11.81 16.97 -6.72
CA LEU A 38 12.06 18.23 -7.44
C LEU A 38 13.50 18.33 -7.96
N LYS A 39 14.49 17.97 -7.14
CA LYS A 39 15.91 18.07 -7.53
C LYS A 39 16.24 17.16 -8.71
N HIS A 40 15.69 15.94 -8.72
CA HIS A 40 16.01 14.91 -9.69
C HIS A 40 15.01 14.84 -10.85
N GLN A 41 13.93 15.63 -10.80
CA GLN A 41 12.83 15.61 -11.77
C GLN A 41 12.19 14.22 -11.90
N ILE A 42 12.10 13.50 -10.78
CA ILE A 42 11.45 12.17 -10.72
C ILE A 42 10.07 12.37 -10.10
N PRO A 43 8.98 12.00 -10.80
CA PRO A 43 7.62 12.23 -10.32
C PRO A 43 7.37 11.47 -9.01
N LEU A 44 6.71 12.17 -8.09
CA LEU A 44 6.31 11.68 -6.77
C LEU A 44 4.82 11.96 -6.57
N ILE A 45 4.11 10.99 -6.02
CA ILE A 45 2.72 11.15 -5.60
C ILE A 45 2.64 10.93 -4.09
N ALA A 46 2.12 11.93 -3.38
CA ALA A 46 1.77 11.87 -1.97
C ALA A 46 0.29 11.54 -1.80
N PHE A 47 0.00 10.50 -1.04
CA PHE A 47 -1.37 10.14 -0.66
C PHE A 47 -1.67 10.78 0.69
N SER A 48 -2.70 11.62 0.71
CA SER A 48 -3.21 12.32 1.88
C SER A 48 -4.71 12.10 1.96
N GLU A 49 -5.14 11.14 2.78
CA GLU A 49 -6.52 10.68 2.91
C GLU A 49 -7.11 10.22 1.57
N ASP A 50 -8.09 10.93 1.04
CA ASP A 50 -8.76 10.67 -0.25
C ASP A 50 -8.11 11.45 -1.43
N ARG A 51 -7.03 12.18 -1.17
CA ARG A 51 -6.35 13.02 -2.15
C ARG A 51 -5.00 12.44 -2.57
N CYS A 52 -4.70 12.58 -3.85
CA CYS A 52 -3.37 12.39 -4.40
C CYS A 52 -2.77 13.76 -4.74
N LEU A 53 -1.54 14.02 -4.31
CA LEU A 53 -0.83 15.28 -4.52
C LEU A 53 0.48 15.00 -5.26
N THR A 54 0.90 15.88 -6.17
CA THR A 54 2.20 15.81 -6.83
C THR A 54 2.85 17.19 -6.92
N LEU A 55 4.15 17.25 -7.15
CA LEU A 55 4.88 18.53 -7.20
C LEU A 55 4.87 19.17 -8.59
N PHE A 56 4.69 18.36 -9.65
CA PHE A 56 4.72 18.81 -11.03
C PHE A 56 3.96 17.83 -11.94
N GLU A 57 3.56 18.31 -13.12
CA GLU A 57 2.91 17.49 -14.14
C GLU A 57 3.92 16.50 -14.75
N HIS A 58 3.50 15.24 -14.91
CA HIS A 58 4.31 14.22 -15.56
C HIS A 58 3.43 13.10 -16.12
N PRO A 59 3.70 12.55 -17.33
CA PRO A 59 2.86 11.50 -17.92
C PRO A 59 2.68 10.25 -17.04
N LEU A 60 3.72 9.87 -16.28
CA LEU A 60 3.61 8.75 -15.33
C LEU A 60 2.64 9.05 -14.18
N VAL A 61 2.48 10.30 -13.75
CA VAL A 61 1.53 10.65 -12.69
C VAL A 61 0.09 10.40 -13.15
N ASP A 62 -0.22 10.73 -14.41
CA ASP A 62 -1.54 10.48 -15.00
C ASP A 62 -1.84 8.98 -15.16
N SER A 63 -0.80 8.14 -15.22
CA SER A 63 -0.97 6.69 -15.35
C SER A 63 -1.66 6.06 -14.14
N LEU A 64 -1.46 6.58 -12.92
CA LEU A 64 -2.15 6.06 -11.73
C LEU A 64 -3.66 6.28 -11.83
N HIS A 65 -4.08 7.43 -12.33
CA HIS A 65 -5.49 7.71 -12.53
C HIS A 65 -6.09 6.85 -13.67
N THR A 66 -5.38 6.74 -14.79
CA THR A 66 -5.93 6.11 -16.00
C THR A 66 -5.84 4.58 -16.00
N VAL A 67 -4.83 4.01 -15.36
CA VAL A 67 -4.59 2.55 -15.32
C VAL A 67 -5.10 1.95 -14.01
N TYR A 68 -4.83 2.60 -12.87
CA TYR A 68 -5.13 2.07 -11.54
C TYR A 68 -6.40 2.68 -10.91
N SER A 69 -7.09 3.57 -11.63
CA SER A 69 -8.32 4.24 -11.17
C SER A 69 -8.16 5.02 -9.87
N GLU A 70 -6.93 5.46 -9.56
CA GLU A 70 -6.66 6.32 -8.40
C GLU A 70 -7.21 7.74 -8.62
N PRO A 71 -7.43 8.53 -7.55
CA PRO A 71 -7.78 9.95 -7.69
C PRO A 71 -6.75 10.70 -8.55
N LYS A 72 -7.22 11.63 -9.39
CA LYS A 72 -6.31 12.46 -10.17
C LYS A 72 -5.44 13.30 -9.24
N ALA A 73 -4.12 13.24 -9.42
CA ALA A 73 -3.20 13.98 -8.59
C ALA A 73 -3.35 15.50 -8.77
N GLU A 74 -3.48 16.22 -7.66
CA GLU A 74 -3.45 17.68 -7.63
C GLU A 74 -2.00 18.17 -7.65
N ILE A 75 -1.71 19.16 -8.49
CA ILE A 75 -0.36 19.75 -8.57
C ILE A 75 -0.19 20.80 -7.47
N ILE A 76 0.74 20.54 -6.56
CA ILE A 76 1.13 21.40 -5.45
C ILE A 76 2.58 21.86 -5.67
N PRO A 77 2.82 23.08 -6.18
CA PRO A 77 4.13 23.46 -6.75
C PRO A 77 5.30 23.54 -5.76
N THR A 78 5.05 23.46 -4.45
CA THR A 78 6.11 23.60 -3.44
C THR A 78 5.97 22.53 -2.36
N VAL A 79 7.12 22.09 -1.82
CA VAL A 79 7.16 21.11 -0.72
C VAL A 79 6.43 21.63 0.51
N ASP A 80 6.59 22.90 0.87
CA ASP A 80 5.92 23.46 2.05
C ASP A 80 4.40 23.47 1.89
N GLN A 81 3.86 23.77 0.70
CA GLN A 81 2.41 23.68 0.46
C GLN A 81 1.92 22.23 0.47
N LEU A 82 2.71 21.29 -0.08
CA LEU A 82 2.35 19.87 -0.10
C LEU A 82 2.25 19.33 1.34
N LEU A 83 3.23 19.65 2.18
CA LEU A 83 3.24 19.24 3.59
C LEU A 83 2.22 20.00 4.45
N ALA A 84 1.86 21.23 4.10
CA ALA A 84 0.79 21.97 4.76
C ALA A 84 -0.61 21.49 4.36
N GLY A 85 -0.71 20.70 3.28
CA GLY A 85 -1.97 20.20 2.72
C GLY A 85 -2.64 19.10 3.54
N GLY A 86 -1.92 18.49 4.49
CA GLY A 86 -2.43 17.43 5.35
C GLY A 86 -1.35 16.40 5.71
N ASP A 87 -1.75 15.44 6.53
CA ASP A 87 -0.92 14.30 6.85
C ASP A 87 -0.78 13.36 5.65
N ILE A 88 0.44 12.91 5.37
CA ILE A 88 0.74 12.01 4.26
C ILE A 88 0.84 10.58 4.78
N GLN A 89 0.11 9.65 4.18
CA GLN A 89 0.14 8.24 4.58
C GLN A 89 1.18 7.47 3.78
N LYS A 90 1.31 7.71 2.48
CA LYS A 90 2.33 7.06 1.63
C LYS A 90 2.84 7.99 0.55
N LEU A 91 4.03 7.68 0.06
CA LEU A 91 4.63 8.33 -1.10
C LEU A 91 4.96 7.27 -2.15
N ILE A 92 4.77 7.62 -3.43
CA ILE A 92 5.12 6.76 -4.56
C ILE A 92 6.02 7.54 -5.52
N PHE A 93 7.25 7.08 -5.72
CA PHE A 93 8.08 7.50 -6.84
C PHE A 93 7.76 6.65 -8.07
N LEU A 94 7.72 7.28 -9.24
CA LEU A 94 7.46 6.61 -10.52
C LEU A 94 8.68 6.79 -11.42
N ASP A 95 9.23 5.67 -11.90
CA ASP A 95 10.37 5.65 -12.82
C ASP A 95 10.34 4.32 -13.59
N SER A 96 11.19 4.14 -14.59
CA SER A 96 11.42 2.85 -15.22
C SER A 96 11.71 1.76 -14.19
N ALA A 97 11.31 0.51 -14.47
CA ALA A 97 11.57 -0.62 -13.58
C ALA A 97 13.07 -0.79 -13.25
N GLU A 98 13.94 -0.48 -14.22
CA GLU A 98 15.39 -0.45 -14.01
C GLU A 98 15.78 0.69 -13.05
N GLY A 99 15.32 1.93 -13.29
CA GLY A 99 15.61 3.08 -12.43
C GLY A 99 15.13 2.88 -10.98
N VAL A 100 13.95 2.27 -10.79
CA VAL A 100 13.48 1.88 -9.47
C VAL A 100 14.42 0.87 -8.82
N ALA A 101 14.77 -0.21 -9.53
CA ALA A 101 15.58 -1.30 -8.98
C ALA A 101 17.03 -0.90 -8.68
N THR A 102 17.66 -0.09 -9.54
CA THR A 102 19.09 0.22 -9.43
C THR A 102 19.39 1.53 -8.70
N THR A 103 18.44 2.46 -8.66
CA THR A 103 18.67 3.82 -8.15
C THR A 103 17.78 4.13 -6.95
N LEU A 104 16.45 4.15 -7.16
CA LEU A 104 15.54 4.64 -6.12
C LEU A 104 15.47 3.70 -4.92
N ARG A 105 15.31 2.39 -5.16
CA ARG A 105 15.14 1.41 -4.08
C ARG A 105 16.38 1.32 -3.18
N PRO A 106 17.62 1.18 -3.70
CA PRO A 106 18.80 1.14 -2.83
C PRO A 106 19.00 2.44 -2.05
N TYR A 107 18.83 3.60 -2.72
CA TYR A 107 18.99 4.90 -2.08
C TYR A 107 17.99 5.09 -0.93
N TRP A 108 16.71 4.85 -1.18
CA TRP A 108 15.67 5.06 -0.17
C TRP A 108 15.70 4.01 0.93
N ALA A 109 16.11 2.77 0.65
CA ALA A 109 16.28 1.76 1.69
C ALA A 109 17.36 2.17 2.71
N GLU A 110 18.41 2.87 2.27
CA GLU A 110 19.42 3.46 3.16
C GLU A 110 18.92 4.76 3.82
N ALA A 111 18.35 5.67 3.04
CA ALA A 111 17.97 7.00 3.50
C ALA A 111 16.82 7.00 4.52
N THR A 112 15.84 6.09 4.40
CA THR A 112 14.71 6.04 5.34
C THR A 112 15.10 5.48 6.71
N GLY A 113 16.16 4.67 6.80
CA GLY A 113 16.53 3.97 8.03
C GLY A 113 15.33 3.30 8.70
N ASP A 114 15.17 3.52 10.00
CA ASP A 114 14.05 3.00 10.79
C ASP A 114 12.78 3.88 10.73
N TYR A 115 12.84 5.05 10.09
CA TYR A 115 11.75 6.04 10.06
C TYR A 115 10.64 5.67 9.06
N ALA A 116 10.98 4.93 8.00
CA ALA A 116 10.02 4.46 7.00
C ALA A 116 10.49 3.15 6.36
N SER A 117 9.55 2.43 5.75
CA SER A 117 9.81 1.22 4.99
C SER A 117 9.66 1.48 3.49
N VAL A 118 10.54 0.86 2.71
CA VAL A 118 10.50 0.90 1.25
C VAL A 118 9.89 -0.38 0.72
N VAL A 119 8.85 -0.25 -0.09
CA VAL A 119 8.06 -1.38 -0.63
C VAL A 119 7.90 -1.21 -2.13
N GLN A 120 7.83 -2.32 -2.86
CA GLN A 120 7.66 -2.29 -4.31
C GLN A 120 6.70 -3.42 -4.71
N ALA A 121 5.47 -3.05 -5.03
CA ALA A 121 4.46 -3.99 -5.55
C ALA A 121 4.46 -4.04 -7.08
N VAL A 122 4.71 -2.90 -7.73
CA VAL A 122 4.76 -2.76 -9.19
C VAL A 122 6.21 -2.41 -9.59
N PRO A 123 6.79 -3.03 -10.63
CA PRO A 123 8.21 -2.83 -10.97
C PRO A 123 8.65 -1.37 -11.14
N ASP A 124 7.80 -0.52 -11.69
CA ASP A 124 8.05 0.90 -12.00
C ASP A 124 7.57 1.87 -10.89
N MET A 125 7.20 1.34 -9.72
CA MET A 125 6.72 2.14 -8.59
C MET A 125 7.47 1.82 -7.30
N LEU A 126 8.16 2.81 -6.72
CA LEU A 126 8.73 2.70 -5.39
C LEU A 126 7.81 3.36 -4.35
N GLU A 127 7.34 2.59 -3.39
CA GLU A 127 6.52 3.10 -2.29
C GLU A 127 7.35 3.32 -1.04
N ILE A 128 7.16 4.48 -0.40
CA ILE A 128 7.65 4.77 0.94
C ILE A 128 6.43 4.83 1.86
N VAL A 129 6.43 4.01 2.91
CA VAL A 129 5.35 3.89 3.89
C VAL A 129 5.91 3.95 5.32
N PRO A 130 5.11 4.29 6.33
CA PRO A 130 5.54 4.28 7.73
C PRO A 130 6.17 2.96 8.15
N SER A 131 7.17 3.01 9.02
CA SER A 131 7.87 1.82 9.50
C SER A 131 6.94 0.81 10.17
N GLY A 132 7.16 -0.47 9.89
CA GLY A 132 6.34 -1.56 10.44
C GLY A 132 4.90 -1.60 9.92
N THR A 133 4.63 -1.01 8.76
CA THR A 133 3.33 -1.09 8.08
C THR A 133 3.20 -2.39 7.31
N SER A 134 2.11 -3.12 7.57
CA SER A 134 1.73 -4.30 6.78
C SER A 134 0.21 -4.50 6.80
N LYS A 135 -0.31 -5.21 5.78
CA LYS A 135 -1.72 -5.62 5.74
C LYS A 135 -2.07 -6.51 6.95
N GLY A 136 -1.18 -7.42 7.33
CA GLY A 136 -1.37 -8.29 8.50
C GLY A 136 -1.52 -7.49 9.81
N ARG A 137 -0.69 -6.46 10.01
CA ARG A 137 -0.84 -5.55 11.16
C ARG A 137 -2.18 -4.80 11.12
N GLY A 138 -2.59 -4.31 9.95
CA GLY A 138 -3.89 -3.68 9.77
C GLY A 138 -5.06 -4.60 10.15
N VAL A 139 -5.00 -5.87 9.71
CA VAL A 139 -5.99 -6.90 10.06
C VAL A 139 -5.99 -7.16 11.57
N ARG A 140 -4.82 -7.30 12.20
CA ARG A 140 -4.74 -7.51 13.65
C ARG A 140 -5.39 -6.37 14.45
N LEU A 141 -5.08 -5.11 14.11
CA LEU A 141 -5.68 -3.94 14.74
C LEU A 141 -7.20 -3.92 14.60
N LEU A 142 -7.71 -4.33 13.44
CA LEU A 142 -9.14 -4.43 13.19
C LEU A 142 -9.78 -5.53 14.05
N LEU A 143 -9.17 -6.71 14.12
CA LEU A 143 -9.67 -7.83 14.92
C LEU A 143 -9.73 -7.47 16.41
N ASP A 144 -8.68 -6.84 16.94
CA ASP A 144 -8.63 -6.36 18.32
C ASP A 144 -9.78 -5.37 18.59
N HIS A 145 -10.07 -4.46 17.65
CA HIS A 145 -11.19 -3.52 17.77
C HIS A 145 -12.56 -4.22 17.74
N LEU A 146 -12.71 -5.27 16.93
CA LEU A 146 -13.95 -6.03 16.81
C LEU A 146 -14.14 -7.04 17.94
N GLY A 147 -13.10 -7.31 18.73
CA GLY A 147 -13.10 -8.42 19.70
C GLY A 147 -13.14 -9.79 19.02
N ALA A 148 -12.61 -9.89 17.80
CA ALA A 148 -12.55 -11.11 17.01
C ALA A 148 -11.16 -11.75 17.05
N SER A 149 -11.08 -13.04 16.76
CA SER A 149 -9.83 -13.79 16.72
C SER A 149 -9.36 -13.98 15.27
N PRO A 150 -8.03 -14.03 15.00
CA PRO A 150 -7.51 -14.46 13.71
C PRO A 150 -8.01 -15.85 13.28
N THR A 151 -8.45 -16.69 14.24
CA THR A 151 -9.06 -17.99 13.96
C THR A 151 -10.40 -17.91 13.21
N GLU A 152 -11.02 -16.74 13.20
CA GLU A 152 -12.31 -16.45 12.55
C GLU A 152 -12.10 -15.71 11.21
N VAL A 153 -10.86 -15.67 10.70
CA VAL A 153 -10.49 -14.89 9.53
C VAL A 153 -10.07 -15.79 8.39
N MET A 154 -10.65 -15.53 7.23
CA MET A 154 -10.13 -15.96 5.93
C MET A 154 -9.45 -14.77 5.26
N ALA A 155 -8.23 -14.98 4.76
CA ALA A 155 -7.48 -14.00 3.97
C ALA A 155 -7.31 -14.50 2.53
N ILE A 156 -7.48 -13.61 1.56
CA ILE A 156 -7.24 -13.90 0.14
C ILE A 156 -6.26 -12.85 -0.38
N GLY A 157 -5.21 -13.27 -1.08
CA GLY A 157 -4.19 -12.37 -1.60
C GLY A 157 -3.35 -12.98 -2.71
N ASP A 158 -2.47 -12.18 -3.30
CA ASP A 158 -1.64 -12.57 -4.43
C ASP A 158 -0.24 -11.94 -4.38
N GLY A 159 -0.08 -10.82 -3.67
CA GLY A 159 1.17 -10.07 -3.60
C GLY A 159 2.05 -10.43 -2.40
N GLU A 160 3.32 -10.02 -2.46
CA GLU A 160 4.25 -10.11 -1.32
C GLU A 160 3.74 -9.31 -0.11
N ASN A 161 3.00 -8.22 -0.34
CA ASN A 161 2.37 -7.42 0.71
C ASN A 161 1.17 -8.12 1.38
N ASP A 162 0.71 -9.26 0.88
CA ASP A 162 -0.36 -10.07 1.48
C ASP A 162 0.16 -11.16 2.42
N VAL A 163 1.45 -11.50 2.35
CA VAL A 163 2.08 -12.61 3.10
C VAL A 163 1.70 -12.59 4.59
N GLU A 164 1.92 -11.48 5.28
CA GLU A 164 1.62 -11.40 6.72
C GLU A 164 0.12 -11.54 7.04
N MET A 165 -0.76 -11.15 6.12
CA MET A 165 -2.21 -11.32 6.30
C MET A 165 -2.62 -12.78 6.07
N LEU A 166 -2.02 -13.43 5.07
CA LEU A 166 -2.23 -14.85 4.77
C LEU A 166 -1.77 -15.73 5.94
N GLU A 167 -0.61 -15.46 6.52
CA GLU A 167 -0.08 -16.17 7.70
C GLU A 167 -0.89 -15.93 8.98
N LEU A 168 -1.52 -14.75 9.09
CA LEU A 168 -2.30 -14.37 10.27
C LEU A 168 -3.65 -15.10 10.35
N ALA A 169 -4.29 -15.28 9.19
CA ALA A 169 -5.63 -15.85 9.08
C ALA A 169 -5.64 -17.35 9.45
N SER A 170 -6.79 -17.88 9.90
CA SER A 170 -6.95 -19.34 10.02
C SER A 170 -7.02 -20.04 8.67
N LEU A 171 -7.36 -19.29 7.62
CA LEU A 171 -7.32 -19.76 6.25
C LEU A 171 -6.77 -18.67 5.34
N GLY A 172 -5.51 -18.82 4.94
CA GLY A 172 -4.87 -18.02 3.90
C GLY A 172 -5.04 -18.67 2.52
N VAL A 173 -5.57 -17.92 1.55
CA VAL A 173 -5.71 -18.35 0.15
C VAL A 173 -4.88 -17.46 -0.76
N ALA A 174 -3.92 -18.04 -1.46
CA ALA A 174 -3.16 -17.36 -2.51
C ALA A 174 -3.80 -17.61 -3.88
N LEU A 175 -3.96 -16.58 -4.72
CA LEU A 175 -4.40 -16.77 -6.10
C LEU A 175 -3.29 -17.43 -6.95
N SER A 176 -3.66 -18.26 -7.93
CA SER A 176 -2.68 -19.05 -8.71
C SER A 176 -1.68 -18.19 -9.49
N ASN A 177 -2.12 -17.02 -9.95
CA ASN A 177 -1.30 -16.03 -10.65
C ASN A 177 -0.53 -15.11 -9.68
N GLY A 178 -0.66 -15.32 -8.37
CA GLY A 178 0.07 -14.59 -7.35
C GLY A 178 1.55 -14.98 -7.24
N SER A 179 2.28 -14.19 -6.48
CA SER A 179 3.70 -14.36 -6.21
C SER A 179 4.02 -15.70 -5.53
N GLU A 180 5.20 -16.25 -5.80
CA GLU A 180 5.67 -17.47 -5.12
C GLU A 180 5.74 -17.30 -3.60
N LYS A 181 6.05 -16.09 -3.11
CA LYS A 181 6.06 -15.78 -1.68
C LYS A 181 4.67 -15.91 -1.06
N ALA A 182 3.63 -15.38 -1.71
CA ALA A 182 2.26 -15.50 -1.23
C ALA A 182 1.79 -16.97 -1.25
N LYS A 183 2.07 -17.70 -2.33
CA LYS A 183 1.70 -19.12 -2.46
C LYS A 183 2.42 -20.01 -1.45
N ALA A 184 3.66 -19.67 -1.07
CA ALA A 184 4.44 -20.45 -0.11
C ALA A 184 3.90 -20.41 1.33
N VAL A 185 3.17 -19.36 1.71
CA VAL A 185 2.62 -19.19 3.06
C VAL A 185 1.13 -19.47 3.17
N ALA A 186 0.43 -19.61 2.04
CA ALA A 186 -1.00 -19.87 2.01
C ALA A 186 -1.32 -21.34 2.32
N ASP A 187 -2.45 -21.58 2.98
CA ASP A 187 -2.99 -22.93 3.21
C ASP A 187 -3.50 -23.56 1.91
N VAL A 188 -4.01 -22.71 1.01
CA VAL A 188 -4.58 -23.13 -0.28
C VAL A 188 -4.12 -22.20 -1.38
N VAL A 189 -3.74 -22.76 -2.52
CA VAL A 189 -3.61 -22.01 -3.78
C VAL A 189 -4.92 -22.16 -4.56
N GLY A 190 -5.64 -21.05 -4.72
CA GLY A 190 -6.92 -20.96 -5.43
C GLY A 190 -6.74 -20.77 -6.94
N LEU A 191 -7.85 -20.44 -7.63
CA LEU A 191 -7.82 -20.04 -9.04
C LEU A 191 -7.18 -18.66 -9.23
N SER A 192 -6.96 -18.26 -10.49
CA SER A 192 -6.45 -16.92 -10.79
C SER A 192 -7.54 -15.85 -10.59
N ASN A 193 -7.14 -14.58 -10.52
CA ASN A 193 -8.09 -13.46 -10.54
C ASN A 193 -8.91 -13.44 -11.85
N ASP A 194 -8.37 -13.91 -12.96
CA ASP A 194 -9.07 -13.99 -14.26
C ASP A 194 -10.12 -15.12 -14.31
N GLU A 195 -10.13 -15.98 -13.29
CA GLU A 195 -11.03 -17.13 -13.14
C GLU A 195 -11.93 -16.98 -11.89
N ASP A 196 -12.16 -15.74 -11.45
CA ASP A 196 -12.96 -15.42 -10.27
C ASP A 196 -12.45 -16.09 -8.97
N GLY A 197 -11.13 -16.29 -8.83
CA GLY A 197 -10.55 -17.07 -7.72
C GLY A 197 -10.89 -16.56 -6.32
N ALA A 198 -11.08 -15.26 -6.14
CA ALA A 198 -11.57 -14.71 -4.88
C ALA A 198 -13.01 -15.13 -4.57
N ALA A 199 -13.89 -15.13 -5.57
CA ALA A 199 -15.28 -15.55 -5.40
C ALA A 199 -15.36 -17.06 -5.15
N ASP A 200 -14.62 -17.87 -5.92
CA ASP A 200 -14.54 -19.33 -5.71
C ASP A 200 -14.08 -19.67 -4.29
N ALA A 201 -13.05 -19.00 -3.79
CA ALA A 201 -12.56 -19.20 -2.42
C ALA A 201 -13.63 -18.85 -1.38
N ILE A 202 -14.33 -17.71 -1.54
CA ILE A 202 -15.42 -17.32 -0.63
C ILE A 202 -16.53 -18.38 -0.64
N TYR A 203 -17.00 -18.81 -1.81
CA TYR A 203 -18.09 -19.78 -1.92
C TYR A 203 -17.74 -21.17 -1.36
N ARG A 204 -16.46 -21.55 -1.37
CA ARG A 204 -16.01 -22.84 -0.85
C ARG A 204 -15.76 -22.85 0.64
N TYR A 205 -15.26 -21.75 1.19
CA TYR A 205 -14.63 -21.75 2.51
C TYR A 205 -15.26 -20.81 3.53
N ALA A 206 -16.01 -19.78 3.11
CA ALA A 206 -16.70 -18.89 4.04
C ALA A 206 -18.13 -19.41 4.29
N PHE A 207 -18.44 -19.78 5.54
CA PHE A 207 -19.74 -20.31 5.98
C PHE A 207 -20.27 -19.57 7.21
#